data_AF-A0A7I7YIT8-F1
#
_entry.id   AF-A0A7I7YIT8-F1
#
_cell.length_a   1.000
_cell.length_b   1.000
_cell.length_c   1.000
_cell.angle_alpha   90.00
_cell.angle_beta   90.00
_cell.angle_gamma   90.00
#
_symmetry.space_group_name_H-M   'P 1'
#
loop_
_entity.id
_entity.type
_entity.pdbx_description
1 polymer ?
#
loop_
_entity_poly.entity_id
_entity_poly.type
_entity_poly.pdbx_seq_one_letter_code
_entity_poly.pdbx_strand_id
1 'polypeptide(L)'
;MLLLASLPMITIATLLALVNQVSGTPYIAGGDSPAGTDCSGLVSWVTNAATERPVFGSRFNTGNEEAALLARGFQYGTAPNALVVGWNGHHTAATLPDGTPVSSGEGGGVRIGGGGAYQPQFTHHMFLPMPEEGPGLPPPPDAPPPPPSPAILVDAPAPAPDLPPPPAPDLPPPPAPEPIGAPGIANT
;
A
#
# COMPACT_ATOMS: atom_id res chain seq x y z
N MET A 1 28.54 29.70 10.30
CA MET A 1 27.15 29.29 10.65
C MET A 1 26.45 28.92 9.37
N LEU A 2 26.43 27.63 9.03
CA LEU A 2 25.64 27.11 7.93
C LEU A 2 24.24 26.85 8.49
N LEU A 3 23.26 27.68 8.14
CA LEU A 3 21.86 27.35 8.40
C LEU A 3 21.54 26.13 7.53
N LEU A 4 21.42 24.96 8.13
CA LEU A 4 20.63 23.89 7.51
C LEU A 4 19.20 24.42 7.47
N ALA A 5 18.78 24.92 6.31
CA ALA A 5 17.37 25.05 6.02
C ALA A 5 16.80 23.62 6.10
N SER A 6 16.09 23.32 7.18
CA SER A 6 15.28 22.11 7.25
C SER A 6 14.33 22.14 6.06
N LEU A 7 14.48 21.21 5.12
CA LEU A 7 13.46 21.04 4.09
C LEU A 7 12.12 20.82 4.81
N PRO A 8 11.03 21.46 4.36
CA PRO A 8 9.73 21.26 4.98
C PRO A 8 9.30 19.81 4.75
N MET A 9 9.39 18.96 5.77
CA MET A 9 8.78 17.64 5.73
C MET A 9 7.29 17.82 5.40
N ILE A 10 6.80 17.22 4.30
CA ILE A 10 5.36 17.21 3.98
C ILE A 10 4.61 16.64 5.18
N THR A 11 3.67 17.42 5.69
CA THR A 11 2.85 17.05 6.84
C THR A 11 1.53 16.41 6.42
N ILE A 12 0.89 15.69 7.35
CA ILE A 12 -0.47 15.19 7.10
C ILE A 12 -1.44 16.35 6.87
N ALA A 13 -1.27 17.47 7.58
CA ALA A 13 -2.08 18.68 7.36
C ALA A 13 -2.03 19.19 5.91
N THR A 14 -0.87 19.08 5.25
CA THR A 14 -0.71 19.50 3.85
C THR A 14 -1.47 18.58 2.89
N LEU A 15 -1.44 17.27 3.13
CA LEU A 15 -2.22 16.30 2.36
C LEU A 15 -3.72 16.50 2.54
N LEU A 16 -4.16 16.72 3.78
CA LEU A 16 -5.55 17.03 4.09
C LEU A 16 -6.00 18.33 3.42
N ALA A 17 -5.18 19.38 3.46
CA ALA A 17 -5.49 20.64 2.80
C ALA A 17 -5.66 20.46 1.28
N LEU A 18 -4.75 19.72 0.63
CA LEU A 18 -4.85 19.38 -0.78
C LEU A 18 -6.15 18.65 -1.09
N VAL A 19 -6.44 17.56 -0.37
CA VAL A 19 -7.63 16.74 -0.62
C VAL A 19 -8.91 17.54 -0.40
N ASN A 20 -8.98 18.36 0.65
CA ASN A 20 -10.12 19.26 0.88
C ASN A 20 -10.27 20.26 -0.27
N GLN A 21 -9.17 20.82 -0.77
CA GLN A 21 -9.18 21.76 -1.88
C GLN A 21 -9.70 21.13 -3.18
N VAL A 22 -9.33 19.88 -3.47
CA VAL A 22 -9.72 19.21 -4.71
C VAL A 22 -11.02 18.41 -4.60
N SER A 23 -11.62 18.31 -3.41
CA SER A 23 -12.89 17.63 -3.20
C SER A 23 -14.00 18.24 -4.08
N GLY A 24 -14.78 17.40 -4.75
CA GLY A 24 -15.79 17.81 -5.73
C GLY A 24 -15.28 17.99 -7.16
N THR A 25 -13.97 17.89 -7.41
CA THR A 25 -13.40 17.91 -8.77
C THR A 25 -14.03 16.78 -9.61
N PRO A 26 -14.60 17.04 -10.81
CA PRO A 26 -15.30 16.02 -11.60
C PRO A 26 -14.44 14.82 -11.99
N TYR A 27 -15.08 13.66 -12.19
CA TYR A 27 -14.40 12.51 -12.77
C TYR A 27 -14.19 12.71 -14.27
N ILE A 28 -12.94 12.73 -14.72
CA ILE A 28 -12.58 12.75 -16.14
C ILE A 28 -11.48 11.71 -16.37
N ALA A 29 -11.75 10.72 -17.22
CA ALA A 29 -10.78 9.71 -17.62
C ALA A 29 -9.51 10.36 -18.19
N GLY A 30 -8.35 10.04 -17.62
CA GLY A 30 -7.07 10.64 -18.00
C GLY A 30 -6.86 12.08 -17.52
N GLY A 31 -7.80 12.65 -16.75
CA GLY A 31 -7.70 14.02 -16.24
C GLY A 31 -6.54 14.20 -15.26
N ASP A 32 -5.92 15.37 -15.29
CA ASP A 32 -4.79 15.77 -14.43
C ASP A 32 -4.82 17.29 -14.21
N SER A 33 -6.00 17.81 -13.87
CA SER A 33 -6.18 19.23 -13.58
C SER A 33 -7.35 19.47 -12.60
N PRO A 34 -7.48 20.68 -12.03
CA PRO A 34 -8.66 21.05 -11.24
C PRO A 34 -10.00 20.97 -12.02
N ALA A 35 -9.98 20.90 -13.35
CA ALA A 35 -11.21 20.72 -14.15
C ALA A 35 -11.72 19.26 -14.13
N GLY A 36 -10.88 18.30 -13.77
CA GLY A 36 -11.27 16.90 -13.62
C GLY A 36 -10.10 15.93 -13.53
N THR A 37 -10.34 14.80 -12.86
CA THR A 37 -9.36 13.72 -12.68
C THR A 37 -10.04 12.36 -12.56
N ASP A 38 -9.36 11.31 -13.00
CA ASP A 38 -9.76 9.93 -12.73
C ASP A 38 -9.24 9.44 -11.37
N CYS A 39 -9.49 8.18 -11.05
CA CYS A 39 -9.03 7.50 -9.84
C CYS A 39 -7.50 7.60 -9.70
N SER A 40 -6.77 7.22 -10.74
CA SER A 40 -5.31 7.22 -10.75
C SER A 40 -4.68 8.63 -10.76
N GLY A 41 -5.34 9.61 -11.35
CA GLY A 41 -4.92 11.01 -11.33
C GLY A 41 -5.00 11.58 -9.93
N LEU A 42 -6.08 11.30 -9.17
CA LEU A 42 -6.18 11.72 -7.78
C LEU A 42 -5.08 11.08 -6.93
N VAL A 43 -4.85 9.77 -7.07
CA VAL A 43 -3.79 9.08 -6.33
C VAL A 43 -2.41 9.61 -6.76
N SER A 44 -2.22 9.98 -8.03
CA SER A 44 -1.01 10.67 -8.48
C SER A 44 -0.81 12.00 -7.74
N TRP A 45 -1.85 12.81 -7.57
CA TRP A 45 -1.76 14.08 -6.86
C TRP A 45 -1.35 13.92 -5.41
N VAL A 46 -2.02 13.00 -4.71
CA VAL A 46 -1.76 12.73 -3.28
C VAL A 46 -0.34 12.20 -3.08
N THR A 47 0.09 11.25 -3.92
CA THR A 47 1.42 10.63 -3.81
C THR A 47 2.54 11.57 -4.29
N ASN A 48 2.26 12.45 -5.27
CA ASN A 48 3.18 13.51 -5.67
C ASN A 48 3.37 14.52 -4.53
N ALA A 49 2.28 14.99 -3.93
CA ALA A 49 2.33 15.89 -2.79
C ALA A 49 3.10 15.28 -1.63
N ALA A 50 2.83 14.01 -1.29
CA ALA A 50 3.52 13.30 -0.20
C ALA A 50 5.03 13.13 -0.43
N THR A 51 5.49 13.28 -1.67
CA THR A 51 6.89 13.04 -2.07
C THR A 51 7.55 14.28 -2.67
N GLU A 52 6.99 15.46 -2.36
CA GLU A 52 7.52 16.78 -2.76
C GLU A 52 7.65 16.96 -4.28
N ARG A 53 6.81 16.25 -5.05
CA ARG A 53 6.70 16.40 -6.50
C ARG A 53 5.60 17.39 -6.85
N PRO A 54 5.67 18.04 -8.02
CA PRO A 54 4.54 18.81 -8.55
C PRO A 54 3.27 17.95 -8.54
N VAL A 55 2.20 18.50 -7.96
CA VAL A 55 0.92 17.78 -7.82
C VAL A 55 0.42 17.32 -9.19
N PHE A 56 0.44 18.22 -10.18
CA PHE A 56 0.04 17.98 -11.57
C PHE A 56 1.24 17.72 -12.49
N GLY A 57 1.01 17.07 -13.63
CA GLY A 57 1.98 16.91 -14.72
C GLY A 57 2.93 15.73 -14.56
N SER A 58 2.90 15.04 -13.41
CA SER A 58 3.65 13.81 -13.15
C SER A 58 2.71 12.65 -12.79
N ARG A 59 1.62 12.48 -13.56
CA ARG A 59 0.61 11.44 -13.34
C ARG A 59 1.07 10.03 -13.69
N PHE A 60 0.40 9.04 -13.10
CA PHE A 60 0.45 7.64 -13.48
C PHE A 60 -0.98 7.08 -13.68
N ASN A 61 -1.07 5.80 -14.05
CA ASN A 61 -2.31 5.04 -14.17
C ASN A 61 -2.15 3.66 -13.52
N THR A 62 -3.23 2.92 -13.31
CA THR A 62 -3.21 1.60 -12.66
C THR A 62 -2.27 0.60 -13.32
N GLY A 63 -2.00 0.73 -14.63
CA GLY A 63 -1.08 -0.13 -15.38
C GLY A 63 0.41 0.12 -15.10
N ASN A 64 0.78 1.29 -14.57
CA ASN A 64 2.17 1.60 -14.17
C ASN A 64 2.30 2.11 -12.73
N GLU A 65 1.24 2.01 -11.94
CA GLU A 65 1.13 2.54 -10.59
C GLU A 65 2.19 1.96 -9.65
N GLU A 66 2.43 0.65 -9.71
CA GLU A 66 3.48 0.00 -8.90
C GLU A 66 4.86 0.65 -9.08
N ALA A 67 5.33 0.74 -10.34
CA ALA A 67 6.62 1.35 -10.66
C ALA A 67 6.66 2.84 -10.27
N ALA A 68 5.53 3.54 -10.44
CA ALA A 68 5.41 4.94 -10.09
C ALA A 68 5.48 5.17 -8.57
N LEU A 69 4.85 4.31 -7.77
CA LEU A 69 4.88 4.37 -6.30
C LEU A 69 6.27 3.99 -5.77
N LEU A 70 6.91 2.96 -6.33
CA LEU A 70 8.30 2.63 -5.99
C LEU A 70 9.27 3.78 -6.25
N ALA A 71 9.14 4.47 -7.39
CA ALA A 71 9.93 5.66 -7.71
C ALA A 71 9.67 6.87 -6.78
N ARG A 72 8.60 6.78 -5.98
CA ARG A 72 8.17 7.72 -4.94
C ARG A 72 8.54 7.23 -3.54
N GLY A 73 9.26 6.12 -3.41
CA GLY A 73 9.70 5.60 -2.11
C GLY A 73 8.63 4.83 -1.34
N PHE A 74 7.53 4.46 -1.98
CA PHE A 74 6.54 3.57 -1.38
C PHE A 74 7.11 2.15 -1.21
N GLN A 75 6.61 1.46 -0.20
CA GLN A 75 6.94 0.09 0.15
C GLN A 75 5.71 -0.80 -0.05
N TYR A 76 5.92 -2.09 -0.33
CA TYR A 76 4.81 -3.05 -0.48
C TYR A 76 4.05 -3.29 0.83
N GLY A 77 2.74 -3.46 0.71
CA GLY A 77 1.84 -3.76 1.82
C GLY A 77 1.15 -2.53 2.38
N THR A 78 0.82 -2.57 3.66
CA THR A 78 0.15 -1.49 4.39
C THR A 78 0.85 -1.27 5.72
N ALA A 79 0.71 -0.07 6.28
CA ALA A 79 1.22 0.25 7.61
C ALA A 79 0.26 1.21 8.32
N PRO A 80 0.18 1.16 9.66
CA PRO A 80 -0.53 2.17 10.42
C PRO A 80 0.15 3.53 10.25
N ASN A 81 -0.63 4.60 10.36
CA ASN A 81 -0.13 5.99 10.36
C ASN A 81 0.71 6.33 9.11
N ALA A 82 0.40 5.69 7.99
CA ALA A 82 1.07 5.84 6.70
C ALA A 82 0.08 6.28 5.62
N LEU A 83 0.59 6.90 4.56
CA LEU A 83 -0.20 7.07 3.34
C LEU A 83 -0.26 5.71 2.64
N VAL A 84 -1.45 5.12 2.56
CA VAL A 84 -1.66 3.80 1.93
C VAL A 84 -2.39 3.98 0.61
N VAL A 85 -1.95 3.25 -0.41
CA VAL A 85 -2.58 3.18 -1.73
C VAL A 85 -2.96 1.73 -1.99
N GLY A 86 -4.21 1.51 -2.40
CA GLY A 86 -4.73 0.21 -2.80
C GLY A 86 -5.23 0.31 -4.24
N TRP A 87 -4.89 -0.68 -5.07
CA TRP A 87 -5.31 -0.69 -6.48
C TRP A 87 -5.50 -2.10 -7.03
N ASN A 88 -6.15 -2.16 -8.20
CA ASN A 88 -6.24 -3.31 -9.08
C ASN A 88 -6.10 -2.85 -10.54
N GLY A 89 -6.43 -3.70 -11.53
CA GLY A 89 -6.28 -3.35 -12.95
C GLY A 89 -7.13 -2.17 -13.45
N HIS A 90 -8.15 -1.72 -12.72
CA HIS A 90 -9.11 -0.72 -13.19
C HIS A 90 -9.42 0.41 -12.20
N HIS A 91 -9.12 0.25 -10.91
CA HIS A 91 -9.41 1.24 -9.88
C HIS A 91 -8.27 1.37 -8.87
N THR A 92 -8.15 2.56 -8.28
CA THR A 92 -7.20 2.88 -7.22
C THR A 92 -7.78 3.93 -6.29
N ALA A 93 -7.44 3.85 -5.01
CA ALA A 93 -7.80 4.82 -3.99
C ALA A 93 -6.71 4.88 -2.91
N ALA A 94 -6.72 5.95 -2.13
CA ALA A 94 -5.77 6.15 -1.05
C ALA A 94 -6.44 6.30 0.32
N THR A 95 -5.68 6.03 1.36
CA THR A 95 -6.03 6.33 2.75
C THR A 95 -4.88 7.15 3.34
N LEU A 96 -5.19 8.34 3.82
CA LEU A 96 -4.21 9.24 4.44
C LEU A 96 -3.74 8.68 5.80
N PRO A 97 -2.63 9.21 6.35
CA PRO A 97 -2.06 8.69 7.61
C PRO A 97 -3.01 8.73 8.82
N ASP A 98 -4.00 9.62 8.86
CA ASP A 98 -5.03 9.67 9.91
C ASP A 98 -6.18 8.68 9.68
N GLY A 99 -6.10 7.85 8.64
CA GLY A 99 -7.15 6.95 8.23
C GLY A 99 -8.20 7.58 7.31
N THR A 100 -8.07 8.85 6.93
CA THR A 100 -9.02 9.52 6.03
C THR A 100 -9.00 8.88 4.62
N PRO A 101 -10.10 8.26 4.16
CA PRO A 101 -10.16 7.66 2.83
C PRO A 101 -10.41 8.71 1.75
N VAL A 102 -9.73 8.59 0.61
CA VAL A 102 -9.84 9.51 -0.53
C VAL A 102 -9.94 8.74 -1.83
N SER A 103 -10.86 9.16 -2.71
CA SER A 103 -11.18 8.43 -3.95
C SER A 103 -11.71 9.37 -5.02
N SER A 104 -11.60 8.95 -6.28
CA SER A 104 -12.32 9.53 -7.43
C SER A 104 -12.89 8.39 -8.26
N GLY A 105 -14.12 8.52 -8.75
CA GLY A 105 -14.77 7.53 -9.61
C GLY A 105 -15.79 6.63 -8.91
N GLU A 106 -15.94 6.73 -7.60
CA GLU A 106 -16.82 5.84 -6.83
C GLU A 106 -18.24 6.43 -6.65
N GLY A 107 -18.89 6.80 -7.75
CA GLY A 107 -20.17 7.51 -7.73
C GLY A 107 -20.02 9.03 -7.94
N GLY A 108 -18.87 9.46 -8.47
CA GLY A 108 -18.61 10.85 -8.82
C GLY A 108 -17.12 11.12 -8.97
N GLY A 109 -16.76 12.40 -8.91
CA GLY A 109 -15.37 12.83 -8.91
C GLY A 109 -14.67 12.65 -7.57
N VAL A 110 -13.69 13.51 -7.30
CA VAL A 110 -12.88 13.47 -6.08
C VAL A 110 -13.75 13.65 -4.84
N ARG A 111 -13.52 12.83 -3.83
CA ARG A 111 -14.17 12.92 -2.53
C ARG A 111 -13.29 12.41 -1.39
N ILE A 112 -13.62 12.92 -0.19
CA ILE A 112 -13.28 12.29 1.08
C ILE A 112 -14.41 11.31 1.44
N GLY A 113 -14.06 10.08 1.83
CA GLY A 113 -15.03 9.03 2.14
C GLY A 113 -14.86 7.77 1.29
N GLY A 114 -15.70 6.78 1.58
CA GLY A 114 -15.62 5.44 0.97
C GLY A 114 -14.65 4.52 1.73
N GLY A 115 -14.20 3.45 1.08
CA GLY A 115 -13.30 2.46 1.69
C GLY A 115 -11.81 2.82 1.61
N GLY A 116 -11.45 3.89 0.90
CA GLY A 116 -10.06 4.29 0.67
C GLY A 116 -9.25 3.13 0.07
N ALA A 117 -7.98 3.03 0.46
CA ALA A 117 -7.08 1.95 0.04
C ALA A 117 -7.47 0.55 0.55
N TYR A 118 -8.45 0.41 1.45
CA TYR A 118 -8.78 -0.87 2.10
C TYR A 118 -10.04 -1.53 1.51
N GLN A 119 -10.43 -1.14 0.30
CA GLN A 119 -11.57 -1.76 -0.36
C GLN A 119 -11.27 -3.22 -0.71
N PRO A 120 -12.23 -4.16 -0.53
CA PRO A 120 -12.02 -5.58 -0.79
C PRO A 120 -11.62 -5.94 -2.23
N GLN A 121 -11.84 -5.03 -3.19
CA GLN A 121 -11.53 -5.22 -4.60
C GLN A 121 -10.05 -5.02 -4.96
N PHE A 122 -9.25 -4.43 -4.06
CA PHE A 122 -7.86 -4.15 -4.34
C PHE A 122 -6.99 -5.36 -4.08
N THR A 123 -6.17 -5.70 -5.08
CA THR A 123 -5.27 -6.86 -5.05
C THR A 123 -3.83 -6.45 -4.79
N HIS A 124 -3.52 -5.15 -4.85
CA HIS A 124 -2.21 -4.60 -4.60
C HIS A 124 -2.32 -3.46 -3.58
N HIS A 125 -1.31 -3.38 -2.72
CA HIS A 125 -1.20 -2.32 -1.72
C HIS A 125 0.25 -1.89 -1.58
N MET A 126 0.44 -0.59 -1.43
CA MET A 126 1.72 0.02 -1.06
C MET A 126 1.49 1.16 -0.09
N PHE A 127 2.49 1.46 0.72
CA PHE A 127 2.44 2.54 1.69
C PHE A 127 3.70 3.40 1.66
N LEU A 128 3.53 4.67 2.03
CA LEU A 128 4.63 5.58 2.31
C LEU A 128 4.58 5.92 3.81
N PRO A 129 5.63 5.58 4.58
CA PRO A 129 5.76 6.04 5.96
C PRO A 129 5.72 7.57 6.01
N MET A 130 4.86 8.12 6.85
CA MET A 130 4.79 9.56 7.09
C MET A 130 5.20 9.83 8.54
N PRO A 131 5.95 10.92 8.83
CA PRO A 131 6.27 11.28 10.19
C PRO A 131 4.96 11.56 10.95
N GLU A 132 4.80 10.95 12.12
CA GLU A 132 3.68 11.29 12.99
C GLU A 132 3.84 12.74 13.43
N GLU A 133 2.88 13.60 13.08
CA GLU A 133 2.73 14.89 13.75
C GLU A 133 2.23 14.64 15.19
N GLY A 134 3.13 14.15 16.05
CA GLY A 134 3.01 14.38 17.49
C GLY A 134 3.10 15.89 17.75
N PRO A 135 2.68 16.40 18.94
CA PRO A 135 2.69 17.83 19.22
C PRO A 135 4.12 18.38 19.13
N GLY A 136 4.48 18.87 17.95
CA GLY A 136 5.80 19.38 17.58
C GLY A 136 5.96 20.88 17.84
N LEU A 137 5.06 21.47 18.63
CA LEU A 137 5.40 22.67 19.37
C LEU A 137 6.23 22.22 20.58
N PRO A 138 7.41 22.82 20.86
CA PRO A 138 8.03 22.63 22.15
C PRO A 138 6.96 22.93 23.22
N PRO A 139 6.80 22.08 24.25
CA PRO A 139 5.88 22.39 25.33
C PRO A 139 6.21 23.80 25.84
N PRO A 140 5.21 24.64 26.21
CA PRO A 140 5.51 25.85 26.93
C PRO A 140 6.42 25.50 28.11
N PRO A 141 7.39 26.35 28.48
CA PRO A 141 8.46 26.02 29.42
C PRO A 141 8.00 25.47 30.78
N ASP A 142 6.71 25.60 31.11
CA ASP A 142 6.07 25.16 32.35
C ASP A 142 5.13 23.94 32.20
N ALA A 143 5.11 23.23 31.06
CA ALA A 143 4.30 22.02 30.95
C ALA A 143 4.94 20.85 31.73
N PRO A 144 4.17 20.07 32.52
CA PRO A 144 4.66 18.84 33.10
C PRO A 144 5.16 17.90 32.01
N PRO A 145 6.24 17.13 32.23
CA PRO A 145 6.68 16.13 31.28
C PRO A 145 5.51 15.17 30.97
N PRO A 146 5.32 14.77 29.70
CA PRO A 146 4.32 13.78 29.37
C PRO A 146 4.58 12.50 30.17
N PRO A 147 3.52 11.78 30.59
CA PRO A 147 3.71 10.49 31.25
C PRO A 147 4.54 9.58 30.34
N PRO A 148 5.48 8.78 30.90
CA PRO A 148 6.24 7.85 30.10
C PRO A 148 5.26 6.92 29.37
N SER A 149 5.38 6.87 28.04
CA SER A 149 4.71 5.85 27.24
C SER A 149 5.09 4.47 27.80
N PRO A 150 4.16 3.53 27.97
CA PRO A 150 4.53 2.18 28.35
C PRO A 150 5.47 1.61 27.29
N ALA A 151 6.71 1.35 27.69
CA ALA A 151 7.65 0.59 26.88
C ALA A 151 7.06 -0.81 26.69
N ILE A 152 6.50 -1.07 25.51
CA ILE A 152 6.24 -2.45 25.11
C ILE A 152 7.60 -3.05 24.81
N LEU A 153 8.17 -3.70 25.81
CA LEU A 153 9.26 -4.67 25.63
C LEU A 153 8.66 -5.87 24.89
N VAL A 154 8.78 -5.91 23.56
CA VAL A 154 8.76 -7.19 22.84
C VAL A 154 10.19 -7.57 22.51
N ASP A 155 10.93 -7.96 23.55
CA ASP A 155 11.97 -8.95 23.37
C ASP A 155 11.34 -10.30 23.73
N ALA A 156 10.85 -10.98 22.70
CA ALA A 156 10.57 -12.40 22.72
C ALA A 156 10.76 -12.90 21.29
N PRO A 157 11.70 -13.82 21.00
CA PRO A 157 11.72 -14.47 19.71
C PRO A 157 10.39 -15.19 19.51
N ALA A 158 9.72 -14.91 18.40
CA ALA A 158 8.57 -15.68 17.97
C ALA A 158 8.94 -17.18 17.94
N PRO A 159 8.06 -18.09 18.40
CA PRO A 159 8.24 -19.51 18.10
C PRO A 159 8.34 -19.67 16.58
N ALA A 160 9.31 -20.45 16.12
CA ALA A 160 9.40 -20.81 14.71
C ALA A 160 8.05 -21.40 14.26
N PRO A 161 7.55 -21.06 13.06
CA PRO A 161 6.37 -21.71 12.52
C PRO A 161 6.63 -23.22 12.42
N ASP A 162 5.68 -24.04 12.87
CA ASP A 162 5.69 -25.48 12.64
C ASP A 162 5.78 -25.71 11.12
N LEU A 163 6.95 -26.18 10.68
CA LEU A 163 7.13 -26.64 9.32
C LEU A 163 6.26 -27.88 9.11
N PRO A 164 5.53 -28.00 7.99
CA PRO A 164 4.89 -29.26 7.64
C PRO A 164 5.94 -30.38 7.59
N PRO A 165 5.59 -31.61 7.97
CA PRO A 165 6.52 -32.73 7.89
C PRO A 165 7.07 -32.85 6.46
N PRO A 166 8.34 -33.23 6.30
CA PRO A 166 8.92 -33.40 4.98
C PRO A 166 8.09 -34.42 4.18
N PRO A 167 7.99 -34.26 2.85
CA PRO A 167 7.33 -35.23 1.99
C PRO A 167 7.96 -36.61 2.22
N ALA A 168 7.11 -37.65 2.22
CA ALA A 168 7.58 -39.02 2.33
C ALA A 168 8.61 -39.31 1.22
N PRO A 169 9.63 -40.15 1.48
CA PRO A 169 10.57 -40.57 0.45
C PRO A 169 9.79 -41.18 -0.71
N ASP A 170 10.16 -40.81 -1.94
CA ASP A 170 9.68 -41.47 -3.15
C ASP A 170 10.13 -42.93 -3.10
N LEU A 171 9.21 -43.81 -2.69
CA LEU A 171 9.44 -45.24 -2.75
C LEU A 171 9.43 -45.63 -4.23
N PRO A 172 10.42 -46.40 -4.72
CA PRO A 172 10.39 -46.90 -6.08
C PRO A 172 9.09 -47.69 -6.28
N PRO A 173 8.46 -47.60 -7.47
CA PRO A 173 7.26 -48.36 -7.76
C PRO A 173 7.52 -49.85 -7.52
N PRO A 174 6.53 -50.60 -7.01
CA PRO A 174 6.69 -52.03 -6.80
C PRO A 174 7.11 -52.71 -8.10
N PRO A 175 7.93 -53.78 -8.03
CA PRO A 175 8.36 -54.51 -9.22
C PRO A 175 7.13 -54.99 -9.99
N ALA A 176 7.20 -54.88 -11.32
CA ALA A 176 6.15 -55.36 -12.20
C ALA A 176 5.92 -56.87 -11.93
N PRO A 177 4.65 -57.33 -11.93
CA PRO A 177 4.35 -58.75 -11.79
C PRO A 177 5.07 -59.54 -12.90
N GLU A 178 5.72 -60.64 -12.52
CA GLU A 178 6.39 -61.51 -13.49
C GLU A 178 5.40 -62.01 -14.54
N PRO A 179 5.79 -62.10 -15.82
CA PRO A 179 4.91 -62.60 -16.86
C PRO A 179 4.52 -64.04 -16.55
N ILE A 180 3.22 -64.27 -16.39
CA ILE A 180 2.62 -65.60 -16.31
C ILE A 180 3.01 -66.32 -17.60
N GLY A 181 3.82 -67.38 -17.45
CA GLY A 181 4.33 -68.18 -18.55
C GLY A 181 3.21 -68.63 -19.49
N ALA A 182 3.42 -68.42 -20.78
CA ALA A 182 2.55 -68.93 -21.82
C ALA A 182 2.40 -70.46 -21.68
N PRO A 183 1.18 -71.01 -21.68
CA PRO A 183 1.01 -72.44 -21.90
C PRO A 183 1.53 -72.79 -23.29
N GLY A 184 2.47 -73.73 -23.33
CA GLY A 184 3.06 -74.24 -24.55
C GLY A 184 2.03 -74.90 -25.48
N ILE A 185 2.19 -74.58 -26.76
CA ILE A 185 2.04 -75.39 -27.98
C ILE A 185 1.02 -76.56 -28.01
N ALA A 186 0.18 -76.55 -29.05
CA ALA A 186 -0.04 -77.76 -29.85
C ALA A 186 -0.34 -77.40 -31.31
N ASN A 187 0.50 -77.92 -32.20
CA ASN A 187 0.31 -78.03 -33.64
C ASN A 187 -0.95 -78.86 -33.96
N THR A 188 -1.72 -78.42 -34.95
CA THR A 188 -2.01 -79.13 -36.21
C THR A 188 -2.79 -78.25 -37.15
#